data_AF-A0A349HYV3-F1
#
_entry.id   AF-A0A349HYV3-F1
#
_cell.length_a   1.000
_cell.length_b   1.000
_cell.length_c   1.000
_cell.angle_alpha   90.00
_cell.angle_beta   90.00
_cell.angle_gamma   90.00
#
_symmetry.space_group_name_H-M   'P 1'
#
loop_
_entity.id
_entity.type
_entity.pdbx_description
1 polymer ?
#
loop_
_entity_poly.entity_id
_entity_poly.type
_entity_poly.pdbx_seq_one_letter_code
_entity_poly.pdbx_strand_id
1 'polypeptide(L)'
;MMNNVSFTGLQNVGACHVAGTFERGKMVGTSLLVNLTNDFKGKDLTEYENVMRKCSDSFGHYFPHDKNFLHIQTQKFIFNDEDFETVPQLIVNGFPVDPETKTMPLFSYIAKLTKRIIGSTEGDIKISNDFKYGPDADIYISDIKISELEASQERRKLILDNIYSLPSAKAGAKNINNDIQAQMMDYFA
;
A
#
# COMPACT_ATOMS: atom_id res chain seq x y z
N MET A 1 28.11 -17.61 4.87
CA MET A 1 26.88 -16.81 5.02
C MET A 1 26.56 -16.20 3.67
N MET A 2 25.52 -16.66 2.98
CA MET A 2 25.08 -16.05 1.72
C MET A 2 24.41 -14.72 2.07
N ASN A 3 24.95 -13.63 1.53
CA ASN A 3 24.32 -12.31 1.61
C ASN A 3 22.98 -12.37 0.86
N ASN A 4 21.87 -12.45 1.61
CA ASN A 4 20.51 -12.41 1.08
C ASN A 4 20.13 -10.96 0.72
N VAL A 5 20.69 -10.50 -0.40
CA VAL A 5 20.44 -9.19 -1.00
C VAL A 5 19.13 -9.26 -1.79
N SER A 6 18.17 -8.36 -1.51
CA SER A 6 17.06 -8.11 -2.44
C SER A 6 17.65 -7.47 -3.69
N PHE A 7 17.23 -7.92 -4.88
CA PHE A 7 17.72 -7.41 -6.16
C PHE A 7 16.72 -6.46 -6.86
N THR A 8 15.61 -6.10 -6.21
CA THR A 8 14.52 -5.32 -6.82
C THR A 8 14.16 -4.02 -6.09
N GLY A 9 14.76 -3.74 -4.94
CA GLY A 9 14.52 -2.56 -4.11
C GLY A 9 13.33 -2.70 -3.18
N LEU A 10 12.52 -3.76 -3.35
CA LEU A 10 11.28 -3.99 -2.60
C LEU A 10 11.54 -4.92 -1.42
N GLN A 11 11.16 -4.46 -0.22
CA GLN A 11 11.23 -5.23 1.01
C GLN A 11 9.92 -5.11 1.79
N ASN A 12 9.69 -6.09 2.69
CA ASN A 12 8.63 -6.06 3.69
C ASN A 12 7.26 -5.66 3.12
N VAL A 13 6.95 -6.19 1.93
CA VAL A 13 5.70 -5.88 1.23
C VAL A 13 4.58 -6.69 1.85
N GLY A 14 3.51 -6.03 2.21
CA GLY A 14 2.31 -6.65 2.78
C GLY A 14 1.06 -6.02 2.21
N ALA A 15 -0.02 -6.78 2.17
CA ALA A 15 -1.31 -6.25 1.77
C ALA A 15 -2.46 -6.89 2.56
N CYS A 16 -3.50 -6.11 2.77
CA CYS A 16 -4.75 -6.61 3.35
C CYS A 16 -5.96 -5.89 2.74
N HIS A 17 -7.11 -6.54 2.85
CA HIS A 17 -8.39 -5.92 2.56
C HIS A 17 -8.94 -5.28 3.82
N VAL A 18 -9.42 -4.05 3.68
CA VAL A 18 -10.05 -3.30 4.76
C VAL A 18 -11.54 -3.16 4.45
N ALA A 19 -12.36 -3.39 5.47
CA ALA A 19 -13.78 -3.16 5.38
C ALA A 19 -14.28 -2.68 6.74
N GLY A 20 -15.10 -1.63 6.74
CA GLY A 20 -15.71 -1.07 7.93
C GLY A 20 -17.16 -0.71 7.67
N THR A 21 -18.03 -0.96 8.64
CA THR A 21 -19.43 -0.53 8.59
C THR A 21 -19.59 0.73 9.41
N PHE A 22 -20.22 1.75 8.83
CA PHE A 22 -20.53 3.03 9.43
C PHE A 22 -22.04 3.27 9.36
N GLU A 23 -22.56 4.24 10.12
CA GLU A 23 -23.99 4.53 10.19
C GLU A 23 -24.64 4.74 8.81
N ARG A 24 -23.90 5.33 7.85
CA ARG A 24 -24.41 5.69 6.51
C ARG A 24 -24.04 4.69 5.41
N GLY A 25 -23.29 3.64 5.71
CA GLY A 25 -22.81 2.73 4.66
C GLY A 25 -21.58 1.93 5.05
N LYS A 26 -21.00 1.25 4.06
CA LYS A 26 -19.79 0.45 4.20
C LYS A 26 -18.62 1.14 3.50
N MET A 27 -17.48 1.22 4.16
CA MET A 27 -16.20 1.49 3.51
C MET A 27 -15.56 0.15 3.15
N VAL A 28 -15.08 0.04 1.92
CA VAL A 28 -14.23 -1.08 1.50
C VAL A 28 -12.98 -0.54 0.82
N GLY A 29 -11.88 -1.27 0.99
CA GLY A 29 -10.61 -0.84 0.44
C GLY A 29 -9.53 -1.92 0.47
N THR A 30 -8.36 -1.51 0.01
CA THR A 30 -7.14 -2.31 0.04
C THR A 30 -6.04 -1.46 0.65
N SER A 31 -5.25 -2.06 1.55
CA SER A 31 -4.00 -1.47 2.04
C SER A 31 -2.83 -2.28 1.50
N LEU A 32 -1.81 -1.57 1.03
CA LEU A 32 -0.55 -2.10 0.53
C LEU A 32 0.60 -1.33 1.18
N LEU A 33 1.44 -2.06 1.92
CA LEU A 33 2.67 -1.55 2.49
C LEU A 33 3.84 -1.98 1.62
N VAL A 34 4.77 -1.06 1.35
CA VAL A 34 6.01 -1.34 0.63
C VAL A 34 7.17 -0.66 1.35
N ASN A 35 8.20 -1.41 1.75
CA ASN A 35 9.47 -0.81 2.14
C ASN A 35 10.35 -0.66 0.90
N LEU A 36 10.65 0.59 0.54
CA LEU A 36 11.46 0.99 -0.60
C LEU A 36 12.91 1.15 -0.17
N THR A 37 13.81 0.50 -0.90
CA THR A 37 15.25 0.60 -0.70
C THR A 37 15.94 1.00 -1.99
N ASN A 38 17.04 1.75 -1.88
CA ASN A 38 17.95 1.99 -3.00
C ASN A 38 18.95 0.83 -3.08
N ASP A 39 18.53 -0.30 -3.63
CA ASP A 39 19.37 -1.50 -3.73
C ASP A 39 20.23 -1.53 -5.00
N PHE A 40 20.87 -2.68 -5.28
CA PHE A 40 21.85 -2.83 -6.37
C PHE A 40 21.26 -2.61 -7.78
N LYS A 41 19.92 -2.65 -7.98
CA LYS A 41 19.26 -2.42 -9.28
C LYS A 41 18.34 -1.19 -9.32
N GLY A 42 17.97 -0.58 -8.19
CA GLY A 42 16.89 0.39 -8.16
C GLY A 42 17.16 1.63 -7.31
N LYS A 43 16.80 2.80 -7.85
CA LYS A 43 16.67 4.07 -7.14
C LYS A 43 15.23 4.26 -6.65
N ASP A 44 14.55 3.20 -6.20
CA ASP A 44 13.10 3.20 -6.00
C ASP A 44 12.64 4.18 -4.93
N LEU A 45 13.38 4.23 -3.81
CA LEU A 45 13.20 5.24 -2.78
C LEU A 45 13.45 6.64 -3.35
N THR A 46 14.53 6.83 -4.11
CA THR A 46 14.85 8.13 -4.71
C THR A 46 13.85 8.56 -5.80
N GLU A 47 13.30 7.63 -6.59
CA GLU A 47 12.23 7.88 -7.56
C GLU A 47 10.97 8.34 -6.82
N TYR A 48 10.60 7.63 -5.75
CA TYR A 48 9.50 8.03 -4.89
C TYR A 48 9.71 9.42 -4.28
N GLU A 49 10.88 9.69 -3.67
CA GLU A 49 11.23 11.00 -3.12
C GLU A 49 11.18 12.12 -4.18
N ASN A 50 11.59 11.83 -5.42
CA ASN A 50 11.51 12.78 -6.53
C ASN A 50 10.06 13.05 -6.93
N VAL A 51 9.21 12.02 -6.99
CA VAL A 51 7.78 12.15 -7.29
C VAL A 51 7.09 12.96 -6.19
N MET A 52 7.33 12.63 -4.93
CA MET A 52 6.76 13.35 -3.79
C MET A 52 7.17 14.82 -3.77
N ARG A 53 8.42 15.15 -4.10
CA ARG A 53 8.88 16.55 -4.24
C ARG A 53 8.18 17.31 -5.36
N LYS A 54 7.74 16.64 -6.44
CA LYS A 54 6.96 17.29 -7.50
C LYS A 54 5.51 17.54 -7.08
N CYS A 55 5.01 16.72 -6.16
CA CYS A 55 3.63 16.78 -5.71
C CYS A 55 3.48 17.45 -4.32
N SER A 56 4.55 17.90 -3.67
CA SER A 56 4.55 18.37 -2.27
C SER A 56 3.68 19.61 -2.06
N ASP A 57 3.54 20.46 -3.07
CA ASP A 57 2.69 21.65 -3.01
C ASP A 57 1.20 21.31 -3.25
N SER A 58 0.89 20.03 -3.47
CA SER A 58 -0.40 19.56 -3.99
C SER A 58 -1.29 18.91 -2.94
N PHE A 59 -0.68 18.31 -1.92
CA PHE A 59 -1.39 17.70 -0.81
C PHE A 59 -0.52 17.80 0.44
N GLY A 60 -1.13 17.91 1.61
CA GLY A 60 -0.46 18.11 2.90
C GLY A 60 0.31 16.89 3.38
N HIS A 61 1.17 16.31 2.54
CA HIS A 61 1.87 15.09 2.84
C HIS A 61 2.98 15.33 3.87
N TYR A 62 2.81 14.74 5.05
CA TYR A 62 3.89 14.54 5.98
C TYR A 62 4.68 13.30 5.54
N PHE A 63 5.98 13.44 5.25
CA PHE A 63 6.83 12.26 5.20
C PHE A 63 6.84 11.66 6.60
N PRO A 64 6.30 10.44 6.83
CA PRO A 64 6.48 9.80 8.11
C PRO A 64 7.98 9.71 8.42
N HIS A 65 8.34 9.72 9.70
CA HIS A 65 9.75 9.65 10.13
C HIS A 65 10.46 8.40 9.58
N ASP A 66 9.70 7.36 9.24
CA ASP A 66 10.19 6.16 8.58
C ASP A 66 10.14 6.29 7.04
N LYS A 67 11.13 7.02 6.50
CA LYS A 67 11.18 7.50 5.09
C LYS A 67 11.10 6.41 4.02
N ASN A 68 11.30 5.16 4.39
CA ASN A 68 11.40 4.05 3.45
C ASN A 68 10.06 3.33 3.26
N PHE A 69 9.10 3.50 4.16
CA PHE A 69 7.80 2.87 4.03
C PHE A 69 6.83 3.75 3.24
N LEU A 70 6.26 3.14 2.22
CA LEU A 70 5.19 3.68 1.41
C LEU A 70 3.91 2.91 1.75
N HIS A 71 2.95 3.61 2.34
CA HIS A 71 1.61 3.13 2.61
C HIS A 71 0.71 3.59 1.47
N ILE A 72 0.13 2.65 0.75
CA ILE A 72 -0.80 2.90 -0.34
C ILE A 72 -2.13 2.29 0.04
N GLN A 73 -3.18 3.07 0.00
CA GLN A 73 -4.53 2.59 0.23
C GLN A 73 -5.46 3.07 -0.87
N THR A 74 -6.46 2.27 -1.18
CA THR A 74 -7.63 2.71 -1.93
C THR A 74 -8.87 2.42 -1.09
N GLN A 75 -9.84 3.33 -1.12
CA GLN A 75 -11.11 3.13 -0.42
C GLN A 75 -12.27 3.68 -1.23
N LYS A 76 -13.43 3.02 -1.14
CA LYS A 76 -14.71 3.54 -1.62
C LYS A 76 -15.80 3.34 -0.59
N PHE A 77 -16.82 4.18 -0.66
CA PHE A 77 -18.01 4.09 0.16
C PHE A 77 -19.18 3.50 -0.64
N ILE A 78 -19.90 2.59 0.00
CA ILE A 78 -21.13 1.97 -0.49
C ILE A 78 -22.23 2.41 0.48
N PHE A 79 -23.16 3.25 0.03
CA PHE A 79 -24.21 3.78 0.90
C PHE A 79 -25.38 2.79 1.04
N ASN A 80 -26.03 2.75 2.21
CA ASN A 80 -27.06 1.74 2.50
C ASN A 80 -28.37 1.95 1.70
N ASP A 81 -28.69 3.20 1.39
CA ASP A 81 -29.99 3.60 0.85
C ASP A 81 -29.95 3.93 -0.65
N GLU A 82 -28.80 3.74 -1.29
CA GLU A 82 -28.58 4.05 -2.70
C GLU A 82 -27.76 2.93 -3.36
N ASP A 83 -28.06 2.59 -4.61
CA ASP A 83 -27.15 1.81 -5.48
C ASP A 83 -25.92 2.65 -5.90
N PHE A 84 -25.48 3.58 -5.04
CA PHE A 84 -24.40 4.51 -5.27
C PHE A 84 -23.14 4.01 -4.57
N GLU A 85 -22.17 3.59 -5.39
CA GLU A 85 -20.81 3.36 -4.95
C GLU A 85 -19.95 4.54 -5.39
N THR A 86 -19.10 5.05 -4.49
CA THR A 86 -18.12 6.07 -4.89
C THR A 86 -17.02 5.45 -5.74
N VAL A 87 -16.41 6.27 -6.59
CA VAL A 87 -15.13 5.93 -7.21
C VAL A 87 -14.08 5.74 -6.10
N PRO A 88 -13.20 4.72 -6.18
CA PRO A 88 -12.13 4.55 -5.21
C PRO A 88 -11.22 5.78 -5.13
N GLN A 89 -10.92 6.21 -3.91
CA GLN A 89 -9.97 7.28 -3.62
C GLN A 89 -8.61 6.69 -3.27
N LEU A 90 -7.56 7.15 -3.93
CA LEU A 90 -6.18 6.88 -3.56
C LEU A 90 -5.78 7.66 -2.29
N ILE A 91 -5.13 6.97 -1.36
CA ILE A 91 -4.51 7.53 -0.15
C ILE A 91 -3.06 7.07 -0.09
N VAL A 92 -2.15 8.01 0.17
CA VAL A 92 -0.72 7.74 0.28
C VAL A 92 -0.21 8.28 1.61
N ASN A 93 0.35 7.40 2.45
CA ASN A 93 0.80 7.69 3.81
C ASN A 93 -0.24 8.44 4.66
N GLY A 94 -1.51 8.02 4.55
CA GLY A 94 -2.62 8.61 5.29
C GLY A 94 -3.22 9.87 4.67
N PHE A 95 -2.69 10.37 3.55
CA PHE A 95 -3.21 11.56 2.89
C PHE A 95 -3.95 11.19 1.60
N PRO A 96 -5.22 11.59 1.44
CA PRO A 96 -5.92 11.46 0.17
C PRO A 96 -5.19 12.19 -0.95
N VAL A 97 -5.18 11.59 -2.14
CA VAL A 97 -4.57 12.14 -3.34
C VAL A 97 -5.65 12.39 -4.37
N ASP A 98 -5.95 13.67 -4.61
CA ASP A 98 -6.91 14.07 -5.62
C ASP A 98 -6.31 13.97 -7.03
N PRO A 99 -7.07 13.55 -8.04
CA PRO A 99 -6.59 13.47 -9.41
C PRO A 99 -6.48 14.86 -10.04
N GLU A 100 -5.26 15.28 -10.36
CA GLU A 100 -4.97 16.54 -11.05
C GLU A 100 -3.57 16.53 -11.66
N THR A 101 -3.26 17.48 -12.55
CA THR A 101 -1.97 17.54 -13.27
C THR A 101 -0.76 17.45 -12.34
N LYS A 102 -0.82 18.11 -11.17
CA LYS A 102 0.28 18.14 -10.19
C LYS A 102 0.45 16.83 -9.41
N THR A 103 -0.59 16.01 -9.26
CA THR A 103 -0.54 14.70 -8.59
C THR A 103 -0.41 13.52 -9.55
N MET A 104 -0.63 13.70 -10.86
CA MET A 104 -0.47 12.65 -11.89
C MET A 104 0.85 11.86 -11.83
N PRO A 105 2.02 12.48 -11.52
CA PRO A 105 3.25 11.72 -11.35
C PRO A 105 3.16 10.63 -10.27
N LEU A 106 2.41 10.86 -9.19
CA LEU A 106 2.20 9.90 -8.11
C LEU A 106 1.32 8.72 -8.54
N PHE A 107 0.21 9.00 -9.23
CA PHE A 107 -0.63 7.95 -9.83
C PHE A 107 0.18 7.06 -10.77
N SER A 108 0.99 7.67 -11.64
CA SER A 108 1.85 6.96 -12.60
C SER A 108 2.90 6.10 -11.88
N TYR A 109 3.53 6.64 -10.83
CA TYR A 109 4.50 5.92 -10.01
C TYR A 109 3.86 4.69 -9.34
N ILE A 110 2.71 4.86 -8.69
CA ILE A 110 2.02 3.76 -8.01
C ILE A 110 1.53 2.70 -9.00
N ALA A 111 1.04 3.11 -10.18
CA ALA A 111 0.66 2.18 -11.24
C ALA A 111 1.86 1.34 -11.73
N LYS A 112 3.05 1.94 -11.85
CA LYS A 112 4.30 1.24 -12.20
C LYS A 112 4.76 0.30 -11.07
N LEU A 113 4.74 0.77 -9.82
CA LEU A 113 5.13 0.00 -8.65
C LEU A 113 4.24 -1.25 -8.47
N THR A 114 2.92 -1.07 -8.54
CA THR A 114 1.96 -2.17 -8.42
C THR A 114 2.11 -3.21 -9.54
N LYS A 115 2.33 -2.79 -10.79
CA LYS A 115 2.64 -3.70 -11.91
C LYS A 115 3.91 -4.53 -11.66
N ARG A 116 4.96 -3.92 -11.08
CA ARG A 116 6.18 -4.64 -10.70
C ARG A 116 5.91 -5.68 -9.61
N ILE A 117 5.15 -5.33 -8.58
CA ILE A 117 4.77 -6.27 -7.50
C ILE A 117 3.99 -7.46 -8.07
N ILE A 118 3.01 -7.20 -8.97
CA ILE A 118 2.22 -8.25 -9.64
C ILE A 118 3.14 -9.22 -10.41
N GLY A 119 4.14 -8.69 -11.12
CA GLY A 119 5.10 -9.47 -11.92
C GLY A 119 6.22 -10.15 -11.12
N SER A 120 6.36 -9.88 -9.81
CA SER A 120 7.47 -10.38 -8.99
C SER A 120 7.38 -11.90 -8.75
N THR A 121 8.51 -12.58 -8.60
CA THR A 121 8.60 -13.99 -8.21
C THR A 121 9.13 -14.17 -6.79
N GLU A 122 9.11 -15.40 -6.28
CA GLU A 122 9.77 -15.73 -5.02
C GLU A 122 11.26 -15.39 -5.12
N GLY A 123 11.78 -14.54 -4.23
CA GLY A 123 13.14 -14.00 -4.27
C GLY A 123 13.25 -12.54 -4.73
N ASP A 124 12.25 -12.01 -5.44
CA ASP A 124 12.22 -10.59 -5.83
C ASP A 124 11.83 -9.69 -4.67
N ILE A 125 10.87 -10.15 -3.85
CA ILE A 125 10.39 -9.43 -2.68
C ILE A 125 10.94 -10.12 -1.44
N LYS A 126 11.70 -9.39 -0.63
CA LYS A 126 12.23 -9.88 0.64
C LYS A 126 11.32 -9.45 1.79
N ILE A 127 10.67 -10.41 2.43
CA ILE A 127 9.91 -10.19 3.66
C ILE A 127 10.73 -10.80 4.81
N SER A 128 11.25 -9.96 5.70
CA SER A 128 12.04 -10.46 6.83
C SER A 128 11.14 -10.91 7.98
N ASN A 129 11.50 -12.00 8.65
CA ASN A 129 10.77 -12.49 9.83
C ASN A 129 10.86 -11.48 10.99
N ASP A 130 11.99 -10.79 11.13
CA ASP A 130 12.19 -9.79 12.18
C ASP A 130 11.21 -8.61 12.03
N PHE A 131 10.99 -8.16 10.79
CA PHE A 131 9.94 -7.18 10.51
C PHE A 131 8.57 -7.80 10.76
N LYS A 132 8.27 -8.91 10.06
CA LYS A 132 6.95 -9.54 9.99
C LYS A 132 6.35 -9.92 11.35
N TYR A 133 7.19 -10.37 12.28
CA TYR A 133 6.78 -10.74 13.63
C TYR A 133 7.23 -9.74 14.70
N GLY A 134 7.82 -8.62 14.26
CA GLY A 134 8.20 -7.50 15.11
C GLY A 134 7.04 -6.51 15.34
N PRO A 135 7.26 -5.48 16.17
CA PRO A 135 6.25 -4.46 16.47
C PRO A 135 5.85 -3.64 15.25
N ASP A 136 6.74 -3.53 14.27
CA ASP A 136 6.55 -2.72 13.07
C ASP A 136 5.48 -3.31 12.14
N ALA A 137 5.53 -4.61 11.87
CA ALA A 137 4.53 -5.27 11.01
C ALA A 137 3.12 -5.27 11.61
N ASP A 138 3.01 -5.19 12.93
CA ASP A 138 1.75 -5.13 13.67
C ASP A 138 1.00 -3.81 13.45
N ILE A 139 1.72 -2.72 13.16
CA ILE A 139 1.20 -1.35 13.05
C ILE A 139 1.24 -0.83 11.61
N TYR A 140 2.25 -1.16 10.81
CA TYR A 140 2.45 -0.45 9.55
C TYR A 140 1.43 -0.79 8.45
N ILE A 141 0.77 -1.95 8.48
CA ILE A 141 -0.19 -2.29 7.42
C ILE A 141 -1.55 -1.61 7.60
N SER A 142 -1.92 -1.30 8.84
CA SER A 142 -3.20 -0.67 9.18
C SER A 142 -3.07 0.17 10.44
N ASP A 143 -3.84 1.26 10.53
CA ASP A 143 -3.84 2.14 11.71
C ASP A 143 -4.34 1.45 13.00
N ILE A 144 -4.85 0.22 12.90
CA ILE A 144 -5.21 -0.64 14.01
C ILE A 144 -4.15 -1.73 14.16
N LYS A 145 -3.65 -1.92 15.39
CA LYS A 145 -2.70 -3.00 15.66
C LYS A 145 -3.37 -4.35 15.57
N ILE A 146 -2.75 -5.29 14.86
CA ILE A 146 -3.26 -6.67 14.80
C ILE A 146 -3.26 -7.29 16.22
N SER A 147 -2.31 -6.90 17.06
CA SER A 147 -2.25 -7.31 18.47
C SER A 147 -3.37 -6.79 19.35
N GLU A 148 -4.02 -5.69 18.98
CA GLU A 148 -5.21 -5.18 19.66
C GLU A 148 -6.48 -5.89 19.19
N LEU A 149 -6.47 -6.47 17.98
CA LEU A 149 -7.61 -7.18 17.39
C LEU A 149 -7.63 -8.68 17.70
N GLU A 150 -6.47 -9.29 17.91
CA GLU A 150 -6.36 -10.74 18.09
C GLU A 150 -5.41 -11.08 19.25
N ALA A 151 -5.97 -11.61 20.33
CA ALA A 151 -5.20 -11.93 21.54
C ALA A 151 -4.32 -13.18 21.39
N SER A 152 -4.71 -14.15 20.55
CA SER A 152 -3.92 -15.39 20.36
C SER A 152 -2.65 -15.10 19.56
N GLN A 153 -1.50 -15.50 20.11
CA GLN A 153 -0.23 -15.39 19.41
C GLN A 153 -0.17 -16.26 18.15
N GLU A 154 -0.74 -17.46 18.17
CA GLU A 154 -0.81 -18.32 16.99
C GLU A 154 -1.66 -17.68 15.89
N ARG A 155 -2.82 -17.12 16.24
CA ARG A 155 -3.69 -16.44 15.27
C ARG A 155 -3.06 -15.17 14.71
N ARG A 156 -2.41 -14.35 15.55
CA ARG A 156 -1.62 -13.19 15.08
C ARG A 156 -0.58 -13.61 14.07
N LYS A 157 0.17 -14.67 14.35
CA LYS A 157 1.16 -15.22 13.43
C LYS A 157 0.52 -15.63 12.10
N LEU A 158 -0.62 -16.31 12.12
CA LEU A 158 -1.34 -16.70 10.89
C LEU A 158 -1.83 -15.49 10.08
N ILE A 159 -2.33 -14.44 10.74
CA ILE A 159 -2.75 -13.19 10.10
C ILE A 159 -1.55 -12.51 9.44
N LEU A 160 -0.46 -12.33 10.18
CA LEU A 160 0.79 -11.74 9.66
C LEU A 160 1.37 -12.60 8.54
N ASP A 161 1.27 -13.93 8.63
CA ASP A 161 1.66 -14.87 7.58
C ASP A 161 0.88 -14.67 6.30
N ASN A 162 -0.41 -14.39 6.40
CA ASN A 162 -1.24 -14.08 5.25
C ASN A 162 -0.92 -12.69 4.67
N ILE A 163 -0.88 -11.65 5.50
CA ILE A 163 -0.66 -10.25 5.08
C ILE A 163 0.68 -10.09 4.39
N TYR A 164 1.75 -10.56 5.03
CA TYR A 164 3.12 -10.45 4.56
C TYR A 164 3.52 -11.71 3.80
N SER A 165 2.87 -11.88 2.65
CA SER A 165 3.13 -12.95 1.68
C SER A 165 3.11 -12.41 0.25
N LEU A 166 3.86 -13.05 -0.65
CA LEU A 166 3.85 -12.68 -2.07
C LEU A 166 2.45 -12.77 -2.70
N PRO A 167 1.62 -13.82 -2.45
CA PRO A 167 0.26 -13.87 -2.95
C PRO A 167 -0.59 -12.66 -2.52
N SER A 168 -0.56 -12.28 -1.24
CA SER A 168 -1.31 -11.13 -0.74
C SER A 168 -0.78 -9.82 -1.32
N ALA A 169 0.54 -9.62 -1.37
CA ALA A 169 1.15 -8.46 -2.00
C ALA A 169 0.70 -8.28 -3.46
N LYS A 170 0.66 -9.37 -4.25
CA LYS A 170 0.18 -9.35 -5.63
C LYS A 170 -1.31 -9.03 -5.73
N ALA A 171 -2.14 -9.65 -4.88
CA ALA A 171 -3.57 -9.40 -4.86
C ALA A 171 -3.85 -7.93 -4.51
N GLY A 172 -3.22 -7.42 -3.45
CA GLY A 172 -3.32 -6.01 -3.06
C GLY A 172 -2.87 -5.06 -4.15
N ALA A 173 -1.70 -5.28 -4.74
CA ALA A 173 -1.19 -4.47 -5.84
C ALA A 173 -2.12 -4.47 -7.06
N LYS A 174 -2.74 -5.62 -7.39
CA LYS A 174 -3.73 -5.71 -8.48
C LYS A 174 -4.97 -4.87 -8.17
N ASN A 175 -5.50 -4.95 -6.95
CA ASN A 175 -6.68 -4.19 -6.56
C ASN A 175 -6.41 -2.68 -6.56
N ILE A 176 -5.31 -2.23 -5.96
CA ILE A 176 -4.86 -0.84 -6.01
C ILE A 176 -4.71 -0.36 -7.46
N ASN A 177 -4.10 -1.16 -8.34
CA ASN A 177 -3.92 -0.78 -9.74
C ASN A 177 -5.25 -0.59 -10.47
N ASN A 178 -6.21 -1.49 -10.25
CA ASN A 178 -7.54 -1.39 -10.84
C ASN A 178 -8.32 -0.18 -10.31
N ASP A 179 -8.25 0.07 -8.99
CA ASP A 179 -8.94 1.18 -8.34
C ASP A 179 -8.39 2.54 -8.83
N ILE A 180 -7.06 2.66 -8.96
CA ILE A 180 -6.43 3.84 -9.57
C ILE A 180 -6.87 4.02 -11.02
N GLN A 181 -6.97 2.94 -11.81
CA GLN A 181 -7.49 3.04 -13.18
C GLN A 181 -8.92 3.56 -13.21
N ALA A 182 -9.80 3.07 -12.32
CA ALA A 182 -11.16 3.57 -12.20
C ALA A 182 -11.20 5.06 -11.84
N GLN A 183 -10.37 5.49 -10.87
CA GLN A 183 -10.26 6.90 -10.49
C GLN A 183 -9.77 7.79 -11.64
N MET A 184 -8.81 7.33 -12.43
CA MET A 184 -8.34 8.08 -13.61
C MET A 184 -9.38 8.12 -14.73
N MET A 185 -10.12 7.03 -14.95
CA MET A 185 -11.18 7.01 -15.96
C MET A 185 -12.28 8.03 -15.63
N ASP A 186 -12.66 8.13 -14.35
CA ASP A 186 -13.61 9.14 -13.88
C ASP A 186 -13.08 10.58 -14.07
N TYR A 187 -11.81 10.82 -13.73
CA TYR A 187 -11.18 12.13 -13.90
C TYR A 187 -11.11 12.62 -15.36
N PHE A 188 -10.95 11.71 -16.32
CA PHE A 188 -10.82 12.04 -17.75
C PHE A 188 -12.14 11.94 -18.55
N ALA A 189 -13.24 11.56 -17.92
CA ALA A 189 -14.56 11.45 -18.56
C ALA A 189 -15.19 12.82 -18.82
#